data_AF-A0A314YJW8-F1
#
_entry.id   AF-A0A314YJW8-F1
#
_cell.length_a   1.000
_cell.length_b   1.000
_cell.length_c   1.000
_cell.angle_alpha   90.00
_cell.angle_beta   90.00
_cell.angle_gamma   90.00
#
_symmetry.space_group_name_H-M   'P 1'
#
loop_
_entity.id
_entity.type
_entity.pdbx_description
1 polymer ?
#
loop_
_entity_poly.entity_id
_entity_poly.type
_entity_poly.pdbx_seq_one_letter_code
_entity_poly.pdbx_strand_id
1 'polypeptide(L)'
;MFLYCLALQLITESKLIEPYILWKLPLEKYGLKPDHPFQEDYASCQMAIMPENFFSEADKGKILFKRSESKWWFCEDGIEFDNTKIKADVVVFATGYDGKKKVKSILTEPFRSLLENHSGIIP
;
A
#
# COMPACT_ATOMS: atom_id res chain seq x y z
N MET A 1 -10.22 -14.34 -25.79
CA MET A 1 -11.39 -14.80 -25.00
C MET A 1 -11.02 -15.08 -23.54
N PHE A 2 -10.05 -15.94 -23.24
CA PHE A 2 -9.63 -16.23 -21.85
C PHE A 2 -9.18 -15.01 -21.02
N LEU A 3 -8.31 -14.16 -21.56
CA LEU A 3 -7.86 -12.93 -20.88
C LEU A 3 -9.01 -11.97 -20.56
N TYR A 4 -10.03 -11.90 -21.42
CA TYR A 4 -11.18 -11.03 -21.22
C TYR A 4 -12.09 -11.54 -20.11
N CYS A 5 -12.30 -12.86 -20.01
CA CYS A 5 -13.03 -13.48 -18.91
C CYS A 5 -12.32 -13.27 -17.56
N LEU A 6 -10.99 -13.42 -17.51
CA LEU A 6 -10.21 -13.18 -16.28
C LEU A 6 -10.29 -11.71 -15.83
N ALA A 7 -10.15 -10.77 -16.76
CA ALA A 7 -10.27 -9.34 -16.45
C ALA A 7 -11.67 -9.00 -15.88
N LEU A 8 -12.74 -9.55 -16.47
CA LEU A 8 -14.10 -9.39 -15.97
C LEU A 8 -14.30 -9.98 -14.56
N GLN A 9 -13.71 -11.14 -14.27
CA GLN A 9 -13.76 -11.74 -12.94
C GLN A 9 -13.09 -10.84 -11.90
N LEU A 10 -11.86 -10.38 -12.16
CA LEU A 10 -11.11 -9.46 -11.30
C LEU A 10 -11.91 -8.18 -10.98
N ILE A 11 -12.50 -7.54 -11.99
CA ILE A 11 -13.32 -6.33 -11.82
C ILE A 11 -14.57 -6.61 -10.97
N THR A 12 -15.20 -7.77 -11.19
CA THR A 12 -16.45 -8.12 -10.50
C THR A 12 -16.17 -8.42 -9.03
N GLU A 13 -15.13 -9.21 -8.75
CA GLU A 13 -14.70 -9.55 -7.40
C GLU A 13 -14.27 -8.31 -6.63
N SER A 14 -13.46 -7.42 -7.24
CA SER A 14 -13.00 -6.21 -6.59
C SER A 14 -14.16 -5.30 -6.16
N LYS A 15 -15.18 -5.13 -7.03
CA LYS A 15 -16.37 -4.31 -6.73
C LYS A 15 -17.26 -4.90 -5.65
N LEU A 16 -17.21 -6.21 -5.40
CA LEU A 16 -17.95 -6.87 -4.33
C LEU A 16 -17.18 -6.85 -3.00
N ILE A 17 -15.86 -7.03 -3.06
CA ILE A 17 -14.99 -7.09 -1.88
C ILE A 17 -14.80 -5.70 -1.26
N GLU A 18 -14.65 -4.66 -2.08
CA GLU A 18 -14.43 -3.28 -1.61
C GLU A 18 -15.51 -2.80 -0.60
N PRO A 19 -16.82 -2.87 -0.89
CA PRO A 19 -17.83 -2.46 0.10
C PRO A 19 -17.85 -3.36 1.33
N TYR A 20 -17.51 -4.65 1.19
CA TYR A 20 -17.39 -5.56 2.34
C TYR A 20 -16.25 -5.15 3.27
N ILE A 21 -15.08 -4.80 2.73
CA ILE A 21 -13.92 -4.33 3.51
C ILE A 21 -14.26 -3.02 4.20
N LEU A 22 -14.85 -2.05 3.50
CA LEU A 22 -15.24 -0.75 4.07
C LEU A 22 -16.31 -0.90 5.17
N TRP A 23 -17.20 -1.89 5.05
CA TRP A 23 -18.16 -2.22 6.10
C TRP A 23 -17.51 -2.92 7.29
N LYS A 24 -16.59 -3.85 7.04
CA LYS A 24 -15.98 -4.68 8.08
C LYS A 24 -14.91 -3.94 8.86
N LEU A 25 -14.17 -3.05 8.22
CA LEU A 25 -13.04 -2.32 8.78
C LEU A 25 -13.36 -0.81 8.85
N PRO A 26 -13.02 -0.13 9.96
CA PRO A 26 -13.26 1.30 10.13
C PRO A 26 -12.25 2.18 9.35
N LEU A 27 -12.00 1.87 8.07
CA LEU A 27 -11.01 2.58 7.27
C LEU A 27 -11.34 4.06 7.10
N GLU A 28 -12.61 4.38 6.85
CA GLU A 28 -13.06 5.77 6.69
C GLU A 28 -12.95 6.57 7.98
N LYS A 29 -13.27 5.97 9.14
CA LYS A 29 -13.11 6.58 10.47
C LYS A 29 -11.68 7.11 10.70
N TYR A 30 -10.70 6.37 10.20
CA TYR A 30 -9.27 6.67 10.39
C TYR A 30 -8.59 7.32 9.18
N GLY A 31 -9.34 7.64 8.11
CA GLY A 31 -8.77 8.22 6.88
C GLY A 31 -7.82 7.26 6.15
N LEU A 32 -8.02 5.95 6.30
CA LEU A 32 -7.20 4.88 5.70
C LEU A 32 -7.80 4.31 4.41
N LYS A 33 -8.93 4.85 3.95
CA LYS A 33 -9.49 4.49 2.64
C LYS A 33 -8.54 5.01 1.56
N PRO A 34 -8.01 4.15 0.68
CA PRO A 34 -7.19 4.60 -0.45
C PRO A 34 -7.99 5.48 -1.41
N ASP A 35 -7.29 6.39 -2.09
CA ASP A 35 -7.92 7.27 -3.09
C ASP A 35 -8.07 6.57 -4.45
N HIS A 36 -7.32 5.49 -4.68
CA HIS A 36 -7.39 4.67 -5.88
C HIS A 36 -8.41 3.52 -5.74
N PRO A 37 -8.92 2.96 -6.85
CA PRO A 37 -9.86 1.85 -6.80
C PRO A 37 -9.23 0.59 -6.23
N PHE A 38 -9.98 -0.16 -5.40
CA PHE A 38 -9.52 -1.42 -4.81
C PHE A 38 -9.09 -2.48 -5.86
N GLN A 39 -9.59 -2.37 -7.08
CA GLN A 39 -9.19 -3.22 -8.20
C GLN A 39 -7.67 -3.19 -8.46
N GLU A 40 -7.01 -2.04 -8.26
CA GLU A 40 -5.56 -1.91 -8.48
C GLU A 40 -4.77 -2.70 -7.42
N ASP A 41 -5.20 -2.66 -6.16
CA ASP A 41 -4.61 -3.44 -5.07
C ASP A 41 -4.86 -4.94 -5.24
N TYR A 42 -6.08 -5.30 -5.64
CA TYR A 42 -6.48 -6.68 -5.86
C TYR A 42 -5.72 -7.30 -7.04
N ALA A 43 -5.57 -6.56 -8.15
CA ALA A 43 -4.81 -7.00 -9.32
C ALA A 43 -3.30 -7.12 -9.07
N SER A 44 -2.75 -6.33 -8.13
CA SER A 44 -1.35 -6.40 -7.73
C SER A 44 -1.07 -7.42 -6.62
N CYS A 45 -2.10 -8.14 -6.16
CA CYS A 45 -2.03 -9.06 -5.02
C CYS A 45 -1.42 -8.42 -3.76
N GLN A 46 -1.58 -7.10 -3.59
CA GLN A 46 -1.15 -6.36 -2.41
C GLN A 46 -2.14 -6.62 -1.27
N MET A 47 -2.12 -7.84 -0.74
CA MET A 47 -2.95 -8.22 0.40
C MET A 47 -2.31 -7.71 1.69
N ALA A 48 -2.95 -6.72 2.32
CA ALA A 48 -2.56 -6.28 3.65
C ALA A 48 -2.98 -7.34 4.69
N ILE A 49 -2.01 -7.98 5.36
CA ILE A 49 -2.29 -8.73 6.58
C ILE A 49 -2.37 -7.72 7.70
N MET A 50 -3.58 -7.51 8.21
CA MET A 50 -3.79 -6.62 9.35
C MET A 50 -3.60 -7.40 10.67
N PRO A 51 -2.79 -6.89 11.61
CA PRO A 51 -2.64 -7.50 12.92
C PRO A 51 -3.97 -7.59 13.67
N GLU A 52 -4.12 -8.62 14.49
CA GLU A 52 -5.23 -8.69 15.44
C GLU A 52 -5.22 -7.45 16.37
N ASN A 53 -6.41 -6.95 16.71
CA ASN A 53 -6.61 -5.80 17.58
C ASN A 53 -6.10 -4.44 17.07
N PHE A 54 -5.61 -4.33 15.82
CA PHE A 54 -5.07 -3.08 15.26
C PHE A 54 -5.98 -1.86 15.50
N PHE A 55 -7.25 -1.95 15.10
CA PHE A 55 -8.21 -0.87 15.31
C PHE A 55 -8.64 -0.67 16.77
N SER A 56 -8.61 -1.73 17.59
CA SER A 56 -8.89 -1.59 19.03
C SER A 56 -7.80 -0.80 19.74
N GLU A 57 -6.53 -0.97 19.36
CA GLU A 57 -5.43 -0.16 19.89
C GLU A 57 -5.48 1.29 19.35
N ALA A 58 -5.96 1.49 18.13
CA ALA A 58 -6.26 2.82 17.61
C ALA A 58 -7.41 3.50 18.39
N ASP A 59 -8.48 2.78 18.73
CA ASP A 59 -9.59 3.30 19.55
C ASP A 59 -9.09 3.73 20.95
N LYS A 60 -8.07 3.05 21.48
CA LYS A 60 -7.41 3.40 22.75
C LYS A 60 -6.45 4.58 22.65
N GLY A 61 -6.26 5.16 21.45
CA GLY A 61 -5.33 6.26 21.19
C GLY A 61 -3.86 5.87 21.16
N LYS A 62 -3.53 4.58 21.11
CA LYS A 62 -2.14 4.10 21.04
C LYS A 62 -1.56 4.15 19.63
N ILE A 63 -2.42 4.16 18.62
CA ILE A 63 -2.05 4.30 17.21
C ILE A 63 -2.71 5.58 16.70
N LEU A 64 -1.90 6.51 16.23
CA LEU A 64 -2.35 7.75 15.61
C LEU A 64 -2.04 7.70 14.12
N PHE A 65 -3.08 7.84 13.30
CA PHE A 65 -2.94 7.89 11.85
C PHE A 65 -2.70 9.31 11.40
N LYS A 66 -1.71 9.48 10.53
CA LYS A 66 -1.39 10.75 9.87
C LYS A 66 -1.08 10.48 8.41
N ARG A 67 -1.82 11.15 7.53
CA ARG A 67 -1.55 11.18 6.10
C ARG A 67 -0.57 12.32 5.85
N SER A 68 0.60 12.01 5.29
CA SER A 68 1.63 13.00 5.00
C SER A 68 1.59 13.30 3.50
N GLU A 69 1.17 14.51 3.16
CA GLU A 69 1.19 15.01 1.77
C GLU A 69 2.43 15.87 1.48
N SER A 70 3.20 16.21 2.53
CA SER A 70 4.37 17.06 2.46
C SER A 70 5.67 16.32 2.78
N LYS A 71 6.79 17.03 2.64
CA LYS A 71 8.10 16.50 3.03
C LYS A 71 8.18 16.38 4.55
N TRP A 72 8.91 15.37 5.00
CA TRP A 72 9.24 15.18 6.41
C TRP A 72 10.76 15.03 6.57
N TRP A 73 11.26 15.29 7.77
CA TRP A 73 12.68 15.12 8.11
C TRP A 73 12.86 14.73 9.57
N PHE A 74 14.06 14.25 9.90
CA PHE A 74 14.47 14.03 11.28
C PHE A 74 14.82 15.34 11.97
N CYS A 75 14.47 15.43 13.24
CA CYS A 75 14.91 16.48 14.14
C CYS A 75 15.52 15.85 15.40
N GLU A 76 16.15 16.65 16.26
CA GLU A 76 16.90 16.16 17.43
C GLU A 76 16.09 15.19 18.32
N ASP A 77 14.78 15.40 18.45
CA ASP A 77 13.91 14.60 19.34
C ASP A 77 12.91 13.69 18.59
N GLY A 78 13.05 13.50 17.27
CA GLY A 78 12.12 12.66 16.51
C GLY A 78 11.96 13.09 15.06
N ILE A 79 10.71 13.28 14.62
CA ILE A 79 10.37 13.61 13.23
C ILE A 79 9.54 14.89 13.14
N GLU A 80 9.70 15.62 12.05
CA GLU A 80 8.89 16.77 11.73
C GLU A 80 8.23 16.56 10.37
N PHE A 81 6.92 16.76 10.30
CA PHE A 81 6.14 16.74 9.08
C PHE A 81 4.92 17.66 9.22
N ASP A 82 4.49 18.29 8.13
CA ASP A 82 3.38 19.25 8.14
C ASP A 82 3.55 20.34 9.22
N ASN A 83 4.77 20.85 9.41
CA ASN A 83 5.17 21.81 10.46
C ASN A 83 4.84 21.35 11.90
N THR A 84 4.65 20.05 12.11
CA THR A 84 4.36 19.44 13.40
C THR A 84 5.53 18.55 13.82
N LYS A 85 6.13 18.86 14.98
CA LYS A 85 7.20 18.05 15.58
C LYS A 85 6.58 16.91 16.40
N ILE A 86 6.93 15.67 16.09
CA ILE A 86 6.55 14.47 16.82
C ILE A 86 7.80 13.92 17.51
N LYS A 87 7.71 13.80 18.84
CA LYS A 87 8.74 13.15 19.64
C LYS A 87 8.70 11.64 19.40
N ALA A 88 9.84 11.02 19.12
CA ALA A 88 9.93 9.59 18.88
C ALA A 88 11.27 9.04 19.38
N ASP A 89 11.23 7.96 20.16
CA ASP A 89 12.43 7.24 20.61
C ASP A 89 12.94 6.27 19.53
N VAL A 90 12.04 5.75 18.68
CA VAL A 90 12.34 4.81 17.60
C VAL A 90 11.53 5.18 16.36
N VAL A 91 12.19 5.15 15.20
CA VAL A 91 11.55 5.35 13.89
C VAL A 91 11.80 4.11 13.02
N VAL A 92 10.73 3.48 12.55
CA VAL A 92 10.77 2.29 11.70
C VAL A 92 10.32 2.62 10.29
N PHE A 93 11.16 2.35 9.30
CA PHE A 93 10.85 2.55 7.89
C PHE A 93 10.18 1.30 7.30
N ALA A 94 8.85 1.30 7.26
CA ALA A 94 8.06 0.28 6.58
C ALA A 94 7.70 0.68 5.14
N THR A 95 8.63 1.29 4.39
CA THR A 95 8.40 1.90 3.07
C THR A 95 8.40 0.91 1.89
N GLY A 96 8.41 -0.40 2.17
CA GLY A 96 8.45 -1.43 1.13
C GLY A 96 9.79 -1.53 0.38
N TYR A 97 9.75 -2.11 -0.81
CA TYR A 97 10.92 -2.37 -1.66
C TYR A 97 10.64 -2.00 -3.13
N ASP A 98 11.67 -1.60 -3.87
CA ASP A 98 11.61 -1.50 -5.33
C ASP A 98 11.82 -2.90 -5.96
N GLY A 99 10.71 -3.63 -6.09
CA GLY A 99 10.69 -4.98 -6.67
C GLY A 99 11.21 -5.01 -8.10
N LYS A 100 10.86 -4.00 -8.92
CA LYS A 100 11.30 -3.91 -10.32
C LYS A 100 12.82 -3.85 -10.41
N LYS A 101 13.45 -2.94 -9.64
CA LYS A 101 14.91 -2.82 -9.57
C LYS A 101 15.56 -4.10 -9.07
N LYS A 102 14.97 -4.75 -8.06
CA LYS A 102 15.49 -6.00 -7.51
C LYS A 102 15.44 -7.13 -8.53
N VAL A 103 14.30 -7.36 -9.20
CA VAL A 103 14.18 -8.40 -10.24
C VAL A 103 15.15 -8.13 -11.39
N LYS A 104 15.28 -6.88 -11.85
CA LYS A 104 16.27 -6.50 -12.87
C LYS A 104 17.70 -6.86 -12.45
N SER A 105 18.08 -6.65 -11.19
CA SER A 105 19.41 -7.00 -10.70
C SER A 105 19.70 -8.51 -10.68
N ILE A 106 18.67 -9.35 -10.53
CA ILE A 106 18.81 -10.81 -10.41
C ILE A 106 18.82 -11.48 -11.79
N LEU A 107 17.92 -11.07 -12.70
CA LEU A 107 17.84 -11.67 -14.03
C LEU A 107 18.98 -11.21 -14.92
N THR A 108 19.54 -12.12 -15.71
CA THR A 108 20.53 -11.85 -16.75
C THR A 108 19.88 -11.76 -18.13
N GLU A 109 20.62 -11.30 -19.14
CA GLU A 109 20.14 -11.33 -20.52
C GLU A 109 20.01 -12.78 -21.05
N PRO A 110 19.01 -13.09 -21.90
CA PRO A 110 18.01 -12.17 -22.46
C PRO A 110 16.77 -11.95 -21.58
N PHE A 111 16.66 -12.65 -20.44
CA PHE A 111 15.44 -12.62 -19.61
C PHE A 111 15.15 -11.26 -18.98
N ARG A 112 16.21 -10.49 -18.67
CA ARG A 112 16.07 -9.12 -18.19
C ARG A 112 15.38 -8.22 -19.22
N SER A 113 15.67 -8.37 -20.51
CA SER A 113 14.98 -7.61 -21.58
C SER A 113 13.47 -7.89 -21.64
N LEU A 114 13.01 -9.07 -21.22
CA LEU A 114 11.58 -9.41 -21.19
C LEU A 114 10.80 -8.60 -20.14
N LEU A 115 11.48 -8.02 -19.14
CA LEU A 115 10.86 -7.13 -18.16
C LEU A 115 10.57 -5.74 -18.74
N GLU A 116 11.19 -5.38 -19.87
CA GLU A 116 11.08 -4.07 -20.51
C GLU A 116 9.98 -4.12 -21.57
N ASN A 117 8.74 -4.32 -21.12
CA ASN A 117 7.60 -4.23 -22.02
C ASN A 117 7.27 -2.76 -22.30
N HIS A 118 6.83 -2.43 -23.52
CA HIS A 118 6.57 -1.05 -23.98
C HIS A 118 5.52 -0.29 -23.16
N SER A 119 4.77 -0.99 -22.29
CA SER A 119 3.77 -0.42 -21.38
C SER A 119 4.32 0.05 -20.02
N GLY A 120 5.61 -0.21 -19.69
CA GLY A 120 6.18 0.13 -18.38
C GLY A 120 5.67 -0.72 -17.20
N ILE A 121 4.77 -1.66 -17.47
CA ILE A 121 4.24 -2.64 -16.53
C ILE A 121 5.15 -3.86 -16.61
N ILE A 122 5.79 -4.19 -15.48
CA ILE A 122 6.46 -5.49 -15.34
C ILE A 122 5.33 -6.49 -15.05
N PRO A 123 5.21 -7.58 -15.82
CA PRO A 123 4.18 -8.59 -15.59
C PRO A 123 4.30 -9.25 -14.22
#